data_AF-A0AAU4SVC2-F1
#
_entry.id   AF-A0AAU4SVC2-F1
#
_cell.length_a   1.000
_cell.length_b   1.000
_cell.length_c   1.000
_cell.angle_alpha   90.00
_cell.angle_beta   90.00
_cell.angle_gamma   90.00
#
_symmetry.space_group_name_H-M   'P 1'
#
loop_
_entity.id
_entity.type
_entity.pdbx_description
1 polymer ?
#
loop_
_entity_poly.entity_id
_entity_poly.type
_entity_poly.pdbx_seq_one_letter_code
_entity_poly.pdbx_strand_id
1 'polypeptide(L)'
;MARVPAAALHHVRKATAALVRHYRARRAHPVIELVHQPHPYARPSPTTALLDGAPRQPFKSALGLIMVALVGAWLGLLIVGNVRAPVGPMDTTMTLRPSFTGGTKINVSPLGALELRSHVAPIRLDVDVDQLDPVRSQALVDHPERLSGLQDEVTSDVGDGTLDLAVRSGVAVVSGATALGLAVYRRPRRALAAGGLALALLTASGATAFATWNPKSVLEPKFSGLLSSAPSVVGNARSIVSEFDVYQKELARLVTNVTKLYDATSTLPAYAPDPSTIRVLHVSDIHLNPASWKIIASLVKQYKINVIVDSGDTMDHGSTAENGFLDPAADLGAPYVWVRGNHDSRETQAYLERMKNVHVLDDGRAVSVAGLRFAGMGDPQFTPDRSKEVTASEELAGARLASAIRDQETAGTPVDIALAHNPDAAREVDGTVPLVLAGHLHHPEMEVMKYGTRLRIEGSTGGSGLRALQNKYPDPIETSVLYLDRETRRLQAWDEIKLGGLGLTTAEVSRHLPEENRPGASPTPSPSPGSPSAGSPSPGSPSPGSPSPGTASPSPGSPSPPLAPSPSPSP
;
A
#
# COMPACT_ATOMS: atom_id res chain seq x y z
N MET A 1 46.43 23.71 24.50
CA MET A 1 47.20 24.70 23.72
C MET A 1 46.46 24.89 22.39
N ALA A 2 46.12 26.04 21.83
CA ALA A 2 46.38 27.47 22.02
C ALA A 2 45.14 28.23 21.44
N ARG A 3 44.48 29.18 22.12
CA ARG A 3 44.68 30.65 22.21
C ARG A 3 44.83 31.46 20.90
N VAL A 4 43.78 32.28 20.63
CA VAL A 4 43.76 33.75 20.31
C VAL A 4 44.07 34.15 18.84
N PRO A 5 43.57 35.28 18.23
CA PRO A 5 42.95 36.49 18.83
C PRO A 5 41.63 37.06 18.24
N ALA A 6 41.04 37.93 19.07
CA ALA A 6 40.02 38.92 18.74
C ALA A 6 40.59 40.10 17.91
N ALA A 7 40.10 40.28 16.68
CA ALA A 7 40.31 41.49 15.88
C ALA A 7 39.24 41.61 14.77
N ALA A 8 37.95 41.71 15.14
CA ALA A 8 36.88 41.90 14.14
C ALA A 8 35.81 42.94 14.54
N LEU A 9 36.09 43.79 15.55
CA LEU A 9 35.13 44.78 16.04
C LEU A 9 35.49 46.25 15.74
N HIS A 10 36.50 46.51 14.89
CA HIS A 10 36.96 47.89 14.64
C HIS A 10 36.77 48.46 13.23
N HIS A 11 36.16 47.72 12.29
CA HIS A 11 36.03 48.19 10.89
C HIS A 11 34.69 48.83 10.49
N VAL A 12 33.66 48.84 11.34
CA VAL A 12 32.34 49.42 10.98
C VAL A 12 32.15 50.87 11.46
N ARG A 13 33.04 51.39 12.33
CA ARG A 13 32.90 52.75 12.90
C ARG A 13 33.64 53.88 12.16
N LYS A 14 34.40 53.59 11.09
CA LYS A 14 35.14 54.62 10.32
C LYS A 14 34.54 54.97 8.95
N ALA A 15 33.58 54.20 8.43
CA ALA A 15 32.93 54.48 7.14
C ALA A 15 31.88 55.61 7.19
N THR A 16 31.32 55.91 8.37
CA THR A 16 30.27 56.93 8.54
C THR A 16 30.80 58.36 8.78
N ALA A 17 32.11 58.53 9.00
CA ALA A 17 32.72 59.85 9.20
C ALA A 17 33.31 60.49 7.93
N ALA A 18 33.44 59.72 6.84
CA ALA A 18 34.00 60.20 5.56
C ALA A 18 32.93 60.78 4.61
N LEU A 19 31.67 60.38 4.74
CA LEU A 19 30.58 60.83 3.86
C LEU A 19 29.90 62.14 4.30
N VAL A 20 30.10 62.57 5.56
CA VAL A 20 29.54 63.83 6.10
C VAL A 20 30.43 65.06 5.81
N ARG A 21 31.69 64.87 5.37
CA ARG A 21 32.59 65.99 5.00
C ARG A 21 32.47 66.43 3.53
N HIS A 22 31.82 65.67 2.66
CA HIS A 22 31.72 66.00 1.23
C HIS A 22 30.50 66.86 0.84
N TYR A 23 29.58 67.15 1.77
CA TYR A 23 28.39 67.97 1.49
C TYR A 23 28.43 69.39 2.10
N ARG A 24 29.51 69.77 2.80
CA ARG A 24 29.68 71.12 3.39
C ARG A 24 30.67 72.04 2.67
N ALA A 25 31.19 71.64 1.51
CA ALA A 25 32.17 72.41 0.75
C ALA A 25 31.67 72.78 -0.66
N ARG A 26 30.50 73.43 -0.76
CA ARG A 26 30.10 74.26 -1.92
C ARG A 26 29.25 75.44 -1.45
N ARG A 27 29.87 76.38 -0.74
CA ARG A 27 29.40 77.76 -0.64
C ARG A 27 30.22 78.57 -1.63
N ALA A 28 29.58 79.05 -2.70
CA ALA A 28 30.15 80.10 -3.54
C ALA A 28 29.75 81.46 -2.94
N HIS A 29 30.72 82.36 -2.87
CA HIS A 29 30.60 83.72 -2.37
C HIS A 29 29.73 84.59 -3.31
N PRO A 30 28.96 85.57 -2.78
CA PRO A 30 28.26 86.54 -3.60
C PRO A 30 29.23 87.63 -4.04
N VAL A 31 29.26 87.94 -5.34
CA VAL A 31 29.89 89.15 -5.87
C VAL A 31 28.84 90.27 -5.83
N ILE A 32 29.27 91.39 -5.26
CA ILE A 32 28.54 92.65 -5.15
C ILE A 32 28.56 93.31 -6.53
N GLU A 33 27.40 93.59 -7.11
CA GLU A 33 27.26 94.58 -8.16
C GLU A 33 26.11 95.53 -7.82
N LEU A 34 26.35 96.80 -8.11
CA LEU A 34 25.82 97.97 -7.45
C LEU A 34 24.77 98.66 -8.35
N VAL A 35 23.72 99.21 -7.72
CA VAL A 35 22.87 100.33 -8.17
C VAL A 35 21.76 100.09 -9.22
N HIS A 36 20.50 100.12 -8.78
CA HIS A 36 19.60 101.30 -8.93
C HIS A 36 18.25 101.09 -8.22
N GLN A 37 17.96 101.95 -7.24
CA GLN A 37 16.59 102.22 -6.77
C GLN A 37 15.94 103.25 -7.68
N PRO A 38 14.60 103.25 -7.76
CA PRO A 38 13.89 104.38 -7.17
C PRO A 38 12.72 103.99 -6.24
N HIS A 39 12.69 104.74 -5.14
CA HIS A 39 11.68 105.06 -4.13
C HIS A 39 10.24 105.42 -4.65
N PRO A 40 9.27 105.81 -3.78
CA PRO A 40 8.45 104.99 -2.87
C PRO A 40 6.94 105.38 -2.98
N TYR A 41 6.13 105.01 -1.98
CA TYR A 41 4.71 105.37 -1.78
C TYR A 41 3.64 104.59 -2.56
N ALA A 42 2.99 103.66 -1.86
CA ALA A 42 1.55 103.76 -1.55
C ALA A 42 1.14 102.65 -0.57
N ARG A 43 0.77 103.03 0.65
CA ARG A 43 -0.22 102.28 1.43
C ARG A 43 -1.61 102.78 1.01
N PRO A 44 -2.57 101.87 0.85
CA PRO A 44 -3.83 102.08 1.55
C PRO A 44 -4.25 100.84 2.36
N SER A 45 -4.68 101.15 3.59
CA SER A 45 -5.70 100.59 4.50
C SER A 45 -6.28 99.16 4.35
N PRO A 46 -6.76 98.58 5.47
CA PRO A 46 -7.07 97.16 5.61
C PRO A 46 -8.55 96.89 5.30
N THR A 47 -8.85 96.28 4.16
CA THR A 47 -10.17 95.68 3.91
C THR A 47 -10.09 94.73 2.72
N THR A 48 -9.87 93.45 3.02
CA THR A 48 -10.42 92.26 2.33
C THR A 48 -9.78 91.00 2.92
N ALA A 49 -10.08 90.76 4.19
CA ALA A 49 -10.24 89.38 4.63
C ALA A 49 -11.50 88.86 3.92
N LEU A 50 -11.33 88.04 2.89
CA LEU A 50 -12.22 86.97 2.45
C LEU A 50 -11.74 86.48 1.07
N LEU A 51 -11.67 85.15 0.94
CA LEU A 51 -11.47 84.37 -0.28
C LEU A 51 -10.01 84.11 -0.71
N ASP A 52 -9.26 83.44 0.16
CA ASP A 52 -8.31 82.40 -0.30
C ASP A 52 -8.43 81.16 0.60
N GLY A 53 -9.68 80.73 0.78
CA GLY A 53 -9.99 79.39 1.24
C GLY A 53 -9.88 78.43 0.06
N ALA A 54 -8.65 78.10 -0.35
CA ALA A 54 -8.45 76.93 -1.21
C ALA A 54 -9.24 75.77 -0.58
N PRO A 55 -10.16 75.11 -1.30
CA PRO A 55 -10.96 74.06 -0.70
C PRO A 55 -9.98 73.00 -0.23
N ARG A 56 -9.83 72.87 1.10
CA ARG A 56 -9.25 71.67 1.69
C ARG A 56 -10.02 70.55 1.04
N GLN A 57 -9.37 69.72 0.23
CA GLN A 57 -10.02 68.59 -0.42
C GLN A 57 -9.86 67.41 0.54
N PRO A 58 -10.75 67.25 1.57
CA PRO A 58 -10.60 66.21 2.58
C PRO A 58 -10.52 64.83 1.91
N PHE A 59 -11.23 64.66 0.80
CA PHE A 59 -11.22 63.44 -0.01
C PHE A 59 -9.83 63.07 -0.55
N LYS A 60 -9.05 64.03 -1.08
CA LYS A 60 -7.68 63.74 -1.56
C LYS A 60 -6.74 63.36 -0.42
N SER A 61 -6.90 63.99 0.74
CA SER A 61 -6.08 63.70 1.92
C SER A 61 -6.44 62.34 2.54
N ALA A 62 -7.73 61.98 2.57
CA ALA A 62 -8.20 60.69 3.04
C ALA A 62 -7.78 59.56 2.09
N LEU A 63 -7.94 59.77 0.77
CA LEU A 63 -7.51 58.81 -0.25
C LEU A 63 -6.00 58.56 -0.17
N GLY A 64 -5.19 59.61 0.00
CA GLY A 64 -3.75 59.47 0.20
C GLY A 64 -3.41 58.65 1.45
N LEU A 65 -4.13 58.85 2.57
CA LEU A 65 -3.90 58.09 3.80
C LEU A 65 -4.23 56.61 3.61
N ILE A 66 -5.35 56.30 2.95
CA ILE A 66 -5.76 54.92 2.63
C ILE A 66 -4.71 54.25 1.77
N MET A 67 -4.25 54.90 0.68
CA MET A 67 -3.23 54.34 -0.19
C MET A 67 -1.92 54.06 0.55
N VAL A 68 -1.47 54.98 1.39
CA VAL A 68 -0.25 54.78 2.19
C VAL A 68 -0.42 53.65 3.21
N ALA A 69 -1.58 53.55 3.86
CA ALA A 69 -1.87 52.46 4.79
C ALA A 69 -1.86 51.10 4.07
N LEU A 70 -2.52 50.99 2.91
CA LEU A 70 -2.58 49.75 2.13
C LEU A 70 -1.20 49.33 1.61
N VAL A 71 -0.43 50.26 1.03
CA VAL A 71 0.91 49.96 0.51
C VAL A 71 1.87 49.60 1.64
N GLY A 72 1.82 50.33 2.77
CA GLY A 72 2.66 50.04 3.92
C GLY A 72 2.31 48.70 4.58
N ALA A 73 1.03 48.39 4.70
CA ALA A 73 0.56 47.09 5.18
C ALA A 73 1.04 45.94 4.27
N TRP A 74 0.91 46.11 2.96
CA TRP A 74 1.36 45.13 1.98
C TRP A 74 2.88 44.90 2.03
N LEU A 75 3.69 45.96 2.12
CA LEU A 75 5.14 45.85 2.29
C LEU A 75 5.51 45.17 3.61
N GLY A 76 4.77 45.44 4.69
CA GLY A 76 4.94 44.75 5.97
C GLY A 76 4.75 43.24 5.84
N LEU A 77 3.64 42.82 5.21
CA LEU A 77 3.36 41.40 4.97
C LEU A 77 4.39 40.74 4.05
N LEU A 78 4.93 41.43 3.05
CA LEU A 78 5.96 40.87 2.18
C LEU A 78 7.29 40.58 2.90
N ILE A 79 7.64 41.38 3.92
CA ILE A 79 8.93 41.26 4.62
C ILE A 79 8.85 40.27 5.79
N VAL A 80 7.73 40.25 6.52
CA VAL A 80 7.60 39.55 7.80
C VAL A 80 6.46 38.52 7.82
N GLY A 81 5.56 38.55 6.83
CA GLY A 81 4.27 37.84 6.86
C GLY A 81 4.31 36.36 6.52
N ASN A 82 5.45 35.68 6.69
CA ASN A 82 5.51 34.22 6.59
C ASN A 82 5.94 33.57 7.92
N VAL A 83 5.40 32.38 8.17
CA VAL A 83 5.73 31.55 9.33
C VAL A 83 6.08 30.17 8.82
N ARG A 84 7.21 29.64 9.29
CA ARG A 84 7.56 28.24 9.10
C ARG A 84 7.12 27.48 10.34
N ALA A 85 6.24 26.51 10.15
CA ALA A 85 5.72 25.67 11.21
C ALA A 85 5.70 24.22 10.70
N PRO A 86 6.20 23.26 11.50
CA PRO A 86 5.97 21.86 11.20
C PRO A 86 4.48 21.55 11.39
N VAL A 87 3.92 20.72 10.51
CA VAL A 87 2.55 20.21 10.62
C VAL A 87 2.62 18.69 10.42
N GLY A 88 2.50 17.95 11.53
CA GLY A 88 2.74 16.51 11.52
C GLY A 88 4.17 16.20 11.03
N PRO A 89 4.34 15.31 10.03
CA PRO A 89 5.65 14.96 9.49
C PRO A 89 6.16 15.93 8.42
N MET A 90 5.44 17.02 8.12
CA MET A 90 5.78 17.94 7.03
C MET A 90 6.26 19.29 7.56
N ASP A 91 7.29 19.85 6.93
CA ASP A 91 7.64 21.25 7.07
C ASP A 91 6.71 22.10 6.20
N THR A 92 6.08 23.10 6.81
CA THR A 92 5.16 24.00 6.09
C THR A 92 5.52 25.47 6.26
N THR A 93 5.29 26.24 5.21
CA THR A 93 5.38 27.70 5.22
C THR A 93 3.99 28.29 5.05
N MET A 94 3.48 28.98 6.07
CA MET A 94 2.19 29.66 6.04
C MET A 94 2.36 31.16 5.80
N THR A 95 1.55 31.74 4.92
CA THR A 95 1.62 33.16 4.53
C THR A 95 0.22 33.75 4.38
N LEU A 96 0.01 34.97 4.87
CA LEU A 96 -1.22 35.71 4.64
C LEU A 96 -1.08 36.62 3.42
N ARG A 97 -1.91 36.43 2.39
CA ARG A 97 -1.88 37.22 1.15
C ARG A 97 -3.15 38.06 0.96
N PRO A 98 -3.05 39.28 0.41
CA PRO A 98 -4.24 40.00 -0.05
C PRO A 98 -4.99 39.18 -1.11
N SER A 99 -6.32 39.15 -1.01
CA SER A 99 -7.20 38.45 -1.95
C SER A 99 -8.49 39.23 -2.12
N PHE A 100 -9.24 39.00 -3.19
CA PHE A 100 -10.60 39.56 -3.33
C PHE A 100 -11.68 38.58 -2.91
N THR A 101 -11.37 37.28 -2.94
CA THR A 101 -12.33 36.19 -2.70
C THR A 101 -12.07 35.46 -1.38
N GLY A 102 -10.89 35.68 -0.79
CA GLY A 102 -10.40 34.97 0.39
C GLY A 102 -10.02 33.51 0.14
N GLY A 103 -10.21 32.68 1.16
CA GLY A 103 -10.03 31.23 1.13
C GLY A 103 -8.69 30.74 1.70
N THR A 104 -8.41 29.46 1.47
CA THR A 104 -7.13 28.83 1.83
C THR A 104 -6.58 28.10 0.61
N LYS A 105 -5.29 28.27 0.32
CA LYS A 105 -4.60 27.56 -0.76
C LYS A 105 -3.46 26.77 -0.16
N ILE A 106 -3.48 25.45 -0.35
CA ILE A 106 -2.41 24.56 0.09
C ILE A 106 -1.67 24.09 -1.15
N ASN A 107 -0.38 24.39 -1.23
CA ASN A 107 0.48 24.06 -2.35
C ASN A 107 1.39 22.90 -1.95
N VAL A 108 1.42 21.85 -2.78
CA VAL A 108 2.22 20.65 -2.57
C VAL A 108 3.11 20.48 -3.78
N SER A 109 4.34 21.00 -3.71
CA SER A 109 5.25 20.93 -4.84
C SER A 109 5.88 19.54 -4.96
N PRO A 110 6.04 18.95 -6.17
CA PRO A 110 5.63 19.44 -7.50
C PRO A 110 4.21 18.99 -7.93
N LEU A 111 3.45 18.38 -7.03
CA LEU A 111 2.19 17.67 -7.33
C LEU A 111 1.06 18.61 -7.73
N GLY A 112 1.02 19.84 -7.21
CA GLY A 112 0.01 20.84 -7.52
C GLY A 112 -0.56 21.48 -6.27
N ALA A 113 -1.79 21.99 -6.34
CA ALA A 113 -2.39 22.72 -5.23
C ALA A 113 -3.85 22.35 -4.98
N LEU A 114 -4.23 22.45 -3.70
CA LEU A 114 -5.56 22.34 -3.15
C LEU A 114 -6.10 23.74 -2.82
N GLU A 115 -7.23 24.13 -3.40
CA GLU A 115 -7.89 25.40 -3.10
C GLU A 115 -9.20 25.15 -2.33
N LEU A 116 -9.27 25.70 -1.13
CA LEU A 116 -10.40 25.61 -0.21
C LEU A 116 -11.14 26.94 -0.16
N ARG A 117 -12.46 26.91 -0.34
CA ARG A 117 -13.34 28.07 -0.11
C ARG A 117 -13.67 28.21 1.37
N SER A 118 -12.63 28.37 2.20
CA SER A 118 -12.73 28.35 3.66
C SER A 118 -13.41 29.58 4.24
N HIS A 119 -13.27 30.75 3.60
CA HIS A 119 -13.91 31.99 4.03
C HIS A 119 -13.95 33.01 2.88
N VAL A 120 -14.74 34.06 3.03
CA VAL A 120 -14.83 35.19 2.09
C VAL A 120 -14.34 36.46 2.79
N ALA A 121 -13.11 36.88 2.49
CA ALA A 121 -12.51 38.08 3.06
C ALA A 121 -11.44 38.65 2.11
N PRO A 122 -11.00 39.90 2.27
CA PRO A 122 -9.97 40.49 1.43
C PRO A 122 -8.54 39.97 1.73
N ILE A 123 -8.43 38.77 2.30
CA ILE A 123 -7.20 38.09 2.72
C ILE A 123 -7.36 36.59 2.46
N ARG A 124 -6.28 35.90 2.07
CA ARG A 124 -6.24 34.45 1.82
C ARG A 124 -5.06 33.86 2.58
N LEU A 125 -5.23 32.66 3.13
CA LEU A 125 -4.15 31.88 3.72
C LEU A 125 -3.50 31.00 2.65
N ASP A 126 -2.22 31.19 2.41
CA ASP A 126 -1.42 30.30 1.56
C ASP A 126 -0.55 29.42 2.46
N VAL A 127 -0.56 28.11 2.23
CA VAL A 127 0.26 27.11 2.94
C VAL A 127 1.08 26.36 1.91
N ASP A 128 2.38 26.51 1.94
CA ASP A 128 3.30 25.72 1.11
C ASP A 128 3.81 24.52 1.93
N VAL A 129 3.62 23.32 1.41
CA VAL A 129 4.19 22.08 1.96
C VAL A 129 5.57 21.91 1.32
N ASP A 130 6.61 22.09 2.12
CA ASP A 130 7.99 22.23 1.63
C ASP A 130 8.67 20.87 1.48
N GLN A 131 8.89 20.17 2.59
CA GLN A 131 9.60 18.89 2.64
C GLN A 131 9.06 18.00 3.76
N LEU A 132 9.32 16.69 3.64
CA LEU A 132 9.08 15.72 4.68
C LEU A 132 10.21 15.79 5.72
N ASP A 133 9.87 15.91 7.01
CA ASP A 133 10.83 15.83 8.10
C ASP A 133 11.23 14.34 8.29
N PRO A 134 12.50 13.98 8.04
CA PRO A 134 12.93 12.59 8.07
C PRO A 134 12.93 12.01 9.50
N VAL A 135 13.14 12.83 10.53
CA VAL A 135 13.15 12.35 11.93
C VAL A 135 11.74 12.05 12.40
N ARG A 136 10.80 12.96 12.14
CA ARG A 136 9.37 12.77 12.49
C ARG A 136 8.74 11.64 11.70
N SER A 137 9.12 11.50 10.43
CA SER A 137 8.65 10.41 9.58
C SER A 137 9.19 9.05 10.02
N GLN A 138 10.48 8.96 10.36
CA GLN A 138 11.06 7.72 10.91
C GLN A 138 10.37 7.32 12.22
N ALA A 139 10.12 8.29 13.10
CA ALA A 139 9.43 8.06 14.37
C ALA A 139 7.98 7.54 14.21
N LEU A 140 7.35 7.79 13.05
CA LEU A 140 6.02 7.29 12.71
C LEU A 140 6.06 5.86 12.16
N VAL A 141 7.15 5.50 11.46
CA VAL A 141 7.41 4.15 10.97
C VAL A 141 7.80 3.21 12.11
N ASP A 142 8.67 3.67 13.01
CA ASP A 142 9.15 2.87 14.15
C ASP A 142 8.06 2.64 15.21
N HIS A 143 7.05 3.53 15.27
CA HIS A 143 5.97 3.51 16.25
C HIS A 143 4.59 3.72 15.59
N PRO A 144 4.04 2.69 14.92
CA PRO A 144 2.78 2.78 14.18
C PRO A 144 1.58 3.20 15.05
N GLU A 145 1.62 2.93 16.36
CA GLU A 145 0.61 3.35 17.33
C GLU A 145 0.40 4.88 17.36
N ARG A 146 1.41 5.67 16.96
CA ARG A 146 1.34 7.14 16.91
C ARG A 146 0.46 7.67 15.77
N LEU A 147 0.15 6.84 14.77
CA LEU A 147 -0.80 7.19 13.72
C LEU A 147 -2.17 7.57 14.29
N SER A 148 -2.56 6.97 15.41
CA SER A 148 -3.83 7.28 16.09
C SER A 148 -3.89 8.68 16.71
N GLY A 149 -2.74 9.25 17.12
CA GLY A 149 -2.64 10.60 17.70
C GLY A 149 -2.28 11.69 16.70
N LEU A 150 -1.91 11.31 15.48
CA LEU A 150 -1.42 12.24 14.46
C LEU A 150 -2.45 13.30 14.07
N GLN A 151 -3.74 12.95 14.09
CA GLN A 151 -4.82 13.90 13.81
C GLN A 151 -4.86 15.06 14.82
N ASP A 152 -4.70 14.75 16.11
CA ASP A 152 -4.71 15.75 17.18
C ASP A 152 -3.44 16.62 17.11
N GLU A 153 -2.29 16.01 16.81
CA GLU A 153 -1.01 16.71 16.60
C GLU A 153 -1.10 17.68 15.42
N VAL A 154 -1.57 17.24 14.26
CA VAL A 154 -1.76 18.09 13.08
C VAL A 154 -2.74 19.23 13.38
N THR A 155 -3.81 18.97 14.13
CA THR A 155 -4.79 19.99 14.49
C THR A 155 -4.16 21.06 15.39
N SER A 156 -3.35 20.64 16.38
CA SER A 156 -2.62 21.55 17.27
C SER A 156 -1.58 22.38 16.49
N ASP A 157 -0.77 21.72 15.67
CA ASP A 157 0.29 22.35 14.86
C ASP A 157 -0.27 23.42 13.92
N VAL A 158 -1.38 23.12 13.23
CA VAL A 158 -2.06 24.08 12.34
C VAL A 158 -2.62 25.25 13.16
N GLY A 159 -3.21 24.98 14.33
CA GLY A 159 -3.72 26.00 15.24
C GLY A 159 -2.63 26.97 15.69
N ASP A 160 -1.52 26.44 16.18
CA ASP A 160 -0.38 27.21 16.68
C ASP A 160 0.31 27.99 15.55
N GLY A 161 0.54 27.36 14.40
CA GLY A 161 1.12 28.02 13.23
C GLY A 161 0.26 29.16 12.68
N THR A 162 -1.07 28.96 12.65
CA THR A 162 -2.01 30.00 12.21
C THR A 162 -2.08 31.15 13.21
N LEU A 163 -2.03 30.86 14.51
CA LEU A 163 -2.02 31.89 15.56
C LEU A 163 -0.74 32.73 15.48
N ASP A 164 0.44 32.11 15.35
CA ASP A 164 1.71 32.83 15.18
C ASP A 164 1.68 33.69 13.91
N LEU A 165 1.16 33.15 12.81
CA LEU A 165 0.99 33.92 11.56
C LEU A 165 0.09 35.13 11.76
N ALA A 166 -1.04 34.99 12.46
CA ALA A 166 -1.97 36.10 12.72
C ALA A 166 -1.31 37.21 13.54
N VAL A 167 -0.55 36.85 14.59
CA VAL A 167 0.17 37.79 15.45
C VAL A 167 1.27 38.52 14.66
N ARG A 168 2.13 37.78 13.95
CA ARG A 168 3.21 38.36 13.14
C ARG A 168 2.67 39.23 12.01
N SER A 169 1.61 38.80 11.34
CA SER A 169 0.95 39.58 10.30
C SER A 169 0.37 40.89 10.85
N GLY A 170 -0.24 40.86 12.04
CA GLY A 170 -0.72 42.06 12.73
C GLY A 170 0.40 43.06 13.00
N VAL A 171 1.51 42.59 13.59
CA VAL A 171 2.69 43.44 13.85
C VAL A 171 3.28 43.98 12.55
N ALA A 172 3.40 43.14 11.52
CA ALA A 172 3.94 43.50 10.22
C ALA A 172 3.10 44.58 9.51
N VAL A 173 1.78 44.42 9.50
CA VAL A 173 0.84 45.37 8.89
C VAL A 173 0.89 46.73 9.59
N VAL A 174 0.85 46.73 10.93
CA VAL A 174 0.86 47.98 11.71
C VAL A 174 2.21 48.70 11.58
N SER A 175 3.32 47.97 11.70
CA SER A 175 4.66 48.55 11.58
C SER A 175 4.94 49.06 10.17
N GLY A 176 4.59 48.29 9.14
CA GLY A 176 4.74 48.68 7.74
C GLY A 176 3.93 49.92 7.37
N ALA A 177 2.65 49.97 7.75
CA ALA A 177 1.79 51.12 7.52
C ALA A 177 2.25 52.37 8.29
N THR A 178 2.67 52.22 9.55
CA THR A 178 3.17 53.33 10.37
C THR A 178 4.49 53.87 9.84
N ALA A 179 5.44 53.00 9.47
CA ALA A 179 6.74 53.39 8.95
C ALA A 179 6.60 54.12 7.60
N LEU A 180 5.79 53.61 6.69
CA LEU A 180 5.52 54.28 5.42
C LEU A 180 4.76 55.60 5.62
N GLY A 181 3.77 55.63 6.52
CA GLY A 181 3.07 56.84 6.93
C GLY A 181 4.01 57.91 7.47
N LEU A 182 5.01 57.53 8.26
CA LEU A 182 6.04 58.43 8.77
C LEU A 182 6.96 58.93 7.66
N ALA A 183 7.38 58.05 6.74
CA ALA A 183 8.25 58.42 5.62
C ALA A 183 7.57 59.42 4.67
N VAL A 184 6.30 59.20 4.33
CA VAL A 184 5.53 60.03 3.38
C VAL A 184 5.09 61.35 4.02
N TYR A 185 4.47 61.30 5.20
CA TYR A 185 3.86 62.49 5.81
C TYR A 185 4.78 63.25 6.75
N ARG A 186 5.88 62.64 7.21
CA ARG A 186 6.83 63.20 8.18
C ARG A 186 6.17 63.77 9.45
N ARG A 187 4.99 63.23 9.82
CA ARG A 187 4.17 63.68 10.95
C ARG A 187 3.69 62.48 11.77
N PRO A 188 3.98 62.39 13.08
CA PRO A 188 3.67 61.21 13.89
C PRO A 188 2.17 60.94 13.97
N ARG A 189 1.32 61.97 14.05
CA ARG A 189 -0.14 61.81 14.06
C ARG A 189 -0.69 61.13 12.80
N ARG A 190 -0.14 61.44 11.62
CA ARG A 190 -0.56 60.82 10.35
C ARG A 190 -0.01 59.41 10.19
N ALA A 191 1.20 59.15 10.70
CA ALA A 191 1.77 57.81 10.76
C ALA A 191 0.95 56.87 11.64
N LEU A 192 0.58 57.33 12.85
CA LEU A 192 -0.31 56.58 13.76
C LEU A 192 -1.70 56.38 13.16
N ALA A 193 -2.26 57.37 12.45
CA ALA A 193 -3.52 57.22 11.75
C ALA A 193 -3.44 56.16 10.64
N ALA A 194 -2.33 56.08 9.90
CA ALA A 194 -2.11 55.04 8.89
C ALA A 194 -1.98 53.64 9.52
N GLY A 195 -1.22 53.51 10.61
CA GLY A 195 -1.10 52.25 11.37
C GLY A 195 -2.43 51.80 11.98
N GLY A 196 -3.18 52.72 12.60
CA GLY A 196 -4.50 52.44 13.16
C GLY A 196 -5.54 52.07 12.11
N LEU A 197 -5.50 52.73 10.93
CA LEU A 197 -6.35 52.35 9.79
C LEU A 197 -6.00 50.94 9.28
N ALA A 198 -4.71 50.63 9.14
CA ALA A 198 -4.27 49.31 8.70
C ALA A 198 -4.69 48.21 9.69
N LEU A 199 -4.58 48.47 11.00
CA LEU A 199 -5.08 47.57 12.03
C LEU A 199 -6.60 47.37 11.92
N ALA A 200 -7.36 48.46 11.82
CA ALA A 200 -8.82 48.40 11.69
C ALA A 200 -9.26 47.60 10.45
N LEU A 201 -8.58 47.79 9.30
CA LEU A 201 -8.83 47.05 8.07
C LEU A 201 -8.48 45.56 8.23
N LEU A 202 -7.36 45.23 8.87
CA LEU A 202 -6.97 43.84 9.11
C LEU A 202 -7.94 43.15 10.07
N THR A 203 -8.33 43.81 11.17
CA THR A 203 -9.33 43.30 12.11
C THR A 203 -10.68 43.11 11.43
N ALA A 204 -11.13 44.05 10.60
CA ALA A 204 -12.36 43.90 9.83
C ALA A 204 -12.27 42.71 8.85
N SER A 205 -11.11 42.52 8.21
CA SER A 205 -10.88 41.40 7.29
C SER A 205 -10.90 40.06 8.03
N GLY A 206 -10.22 39.97 9.18
CA GLY A 206 -10.21 38.78 10.03
C GLY A 206 -11.57 38.46 10.64
N ALA A 207 -12.31 39.48 11.10
CA ALA A 207 -13.68 39.31 11.58
C ALA A 207 -14.61 38.80 10.47
N THR A 208 -14.45 39.31 9.24
CA THR A 208 -15.19 38.83 8.08
C THR A 208 -14.83 37.38 7.75
N ALA A 209 -13.54 37.03 7.79
CA ALA A 209 -13.07 35.67 7.57
C ALA A 209 -13.65 34.69 8.60
N PHE A 210 -13.67 35.08 9.88
CA PHE A 210 -14.27 34.31 10.96
C PHE A 210 -15.78 34.16 10.79
N ALA A 211 -16.49 35.25 10.47
CA ALA A 211 -17.94 35.23 10.28
C ALA A 211 -18.39 34.41 9.05
N THR A 212 -17.53 34.31 8.03
CA THR A 212 -17.79 33.56 6.79
C THR A 212 -17.08 32.19 6.77
N TRP A 213 -16.56 31.75 7.92
CA TRP A 213 -15.84 30.50 8.02
C TRP A 213 -16.72 29.30 7.63
N ASN A 214 -16.26 28.53 6.66
CA ASN A 214 -16.91 27.36 6.15
C ASN A 214 -16.05 26.11 6.41
N PRO A 215 -16.29 25.38 7.51
CA PRO A 215 -15.56 24.17 7.82
C PRO A 215 -15.80 23.05 6.78
N LYS A 216 -16.93 23.10 6.06
CA LYS A 216 -17.24 22.12 5.00
C LYS A 216 -16.40 22.32 3.74
N SER A 217 -15.61 23.39 3.64
CA SER A 217 -14.74 23.63 2.48
C SER A 217 -13.69 22.54 2.27
N VAL A 218 -13.28 21.85 3.34
CA VAL A 218 -12.37 20.69 3.32
C VAL A 218 -12.96 19.50 2.54
N LEU A 219 -14.28 19.43 2.45
CA LEU A 219 -15.01 18.35 1.81
C LEU A 219 -15.17 18.52 0.29
N GLU A 220 -15.00 19.75 -0.22
CA GLU A 220 -15.16 20.09 -1.63
C GLU A 220 -13.98 20.96 -2.14
N PRO A 221 -12.72 20.48 -2.02
CA PRO A 221 -11.56 21.21 -2.50
C PRO A 221 -11.49 21.25 -4.04
N LYS A 222 -10.92 22.32 -4.58
CA LYS A 222 -10.54 22.40 -5.99
C LYS A 222 -9.07 22.00 -6.15
N PHE A 223 -8.83 20.93 -6.89
CA PHE A 223 -7.48 20.44 -7.18
C PHE A 223 -6.91 21.04 -8.47
N SER A 224 -5.59 21.09 -8.58
CA SER A 224 -4.86 21.55 -9.75
C SER A 224 -3.55 20.78 -9.92
N GLY A 225 -2.95 20.79 -11.11
CA GLY A 225 -1.72 20.05 -11.40
C GLY A 225 -1.94 18.54 -11.48
N LEU A 226 -0.93 17.76 -11.08
CA LEU A 226 -1.02 16.30 -10.99
C LEU A 226 -2.03 15.84 -9.93
N LEU A 227 -2.30 16.68 -8.92
CA LEU A 227 -3.35 16.43 -7.94
C LEU A 227 -4.78 16.51 -8.50
N SER A 228 -4.97 16.93 -9.76
CA SER A 228 -6.31 16.95 -10.38
C SER A 228 -6.95 15.56 -10.53
N SER A 229 -6.14 14.49 -10.53
CA SER A 229 -6.58 13.09 -10.50
C SER A 229 -6.75 12.55 -9.07
N ALA A 230 -6.45 13.33 -8.02
CA ALA A 230 -6.58 12.88 -6.64
C ALA A 230 -8.03 12.55 -6.21
N PRO A 231 -9.10 13.24 -6.68
CA PRO A 231 -10.48 12.88 -6.32
C PRO A 231 -10.92 11.46 -6.71
N SER A 232 -10.28 10.86 -7.73
CA SER A 232 -10.53 9.45 -8.09
C SER A 232 -9.83 8.45 -7.17
N VAL A 233 -8.86 8.91 -6.37
CA VAL A 233 -8.09 8.10 -5.40
C VAL A 233 -8.55 8.36 -3.96
N VAL A 234 -9.03 9.58 -3.68
CA VAL A 234 -9.53 10.02 -2.37
C VAL A 234 -10.99 10.44 -2.57
N GLY A 235 -11.92 9.54 -2.27
CA GLY A 235 -13.36 9.69 -2.56
C GLY A 235 -13.99 10.98 -2.04
N ASN A 236 -15.04 11.44 -2.73
CA ASN A 236 -15.79 12.67 -2.42
C ASN A 236 -16.48 12.61 -1.04
N ALA A 237 -16.85 13.74 -0.43
CA ALA A 237 -17.55 13.75 0.87
C ALA A 237 -19.00 13.17 0.88
N ARG A 238 -19.57 12.81 -0.29
CA ARG A 238 -20.74 11.93 -0.34
C ARG A 238 -20.38 10.47 0.01
N SER A 239 -19.10 10.12 -0.11
CA SER A 239 -18.55 8.82 0.21
C SER A 239 -18.58 8.53 1.70
N ILE A 240 -18.47 9.52 2.61
CA ILE A 240 -18.44 9.28 4.07
C ILE A 240 -19.77 8.72 4.61
N VAL A 241 -20.92 9.19 4.09
CA VAL A 241 -22.24 8.66 4.49
C VAL A 241 -22.53 7.31 3.83
N SER A 242 -22.10 7.13 2.58
CA SER A 242 -22.16 5.81 1.95
C SER A 242 -21.15 4.83 2.54
N GLU A 243 -20.02 5.28 3.08
CA GLU A 243 -18.99 4.46 3.72
C GLU A 243 -19.44 4.01 5.10
N PHE A 244 -20.24 4.79 5.82
CA PHE A 244 -20.85 4.32 7.07
C PHE A 244 -21.98 3.31 6.80
N ASP A 245 -22.77 3.51 5.75
CA ASP A 245 -23.79 2.55 5.31
C ASP A 245 -23.17 1.30 4.67
N VAL A 246 -22.05 1.44 3.95
CA VAL A 246 -21.20 0.34 3.47
C VAL A 246 -20.56 -0.35 4.65
N TYR A 247 -19.97 0.35 5.62
CA TYR A 247 -19.37 -0.25 6.81
C TYR A 247 -20.41 -1.00 7.65
N GLN A 248 -21.63 -0.46 7.82
CA GLN A 248 -22.72 -1.19 8.47
C GLN A 248 -23.21 -2.37 7.64
N LYS A 249 -23.30 -2.25 6.31
CA LYS A 249 -23.62 -3.37 5.41
C LYS A 249 -22.52 -4.41 5.39
N GLU A 250 -21.26 -4.03 5.46
CA GLU A 250 -20.09 -4.91 5.50
C GLU A 250 -19.99 -5.58 6.85
N LEU A 251 -20.27 -4.88 7.95
CA LEU A 251 -20.34 -5.48 9.28
C LEU A 251 -21.53 -6.43 9.39
N ALA A 252 -22.70 -6.05 8.86
CA ALA A 252 -23.88 -6.90 8.82
C ALA A 252 -23.68 -8.11 7.90
N ARG A 253 -23.01 -7.94 6.75
CA ARG A 253 -22.58 -9.03 5.87
C ARG A 253 -21.60 -9.91 6.59
N LEU A 254 -20.53 -9.39 7.18
CA LEU A 254 -19.52 -10.16 7.89
C LEU A 254 -20.13 -10.96 9.04
N VAL A 255 -21.00 -10.35 9.86
CA VAL A 255 -21.72 -11.05 10.93
C VAL A 255 -22.66 -12.12 10.36
N THR A 256 -23.53 -11.77 9.40
CA THR A 256 -24.48 -12.72 8.77
C THR A 256 -23.76 -13.85 8.03
N ASN A 257 -22.63 -13.57 7.41
CA ASN A 257 -21.82 -14.52 6.66
C ASN A 257 -21.10 -15.46 7.62
N VAL A 258 -20.59 -14.97 8.75
CA VAL A 258 -20.01 -15.80 9.81
C VAL A 258 -21.06 -16.73 10.42
N THR A 259 -22.30 -16.26 10.66
CA THR A 259 -23.39 -17.15 11.12
C THR A 259 -23.81 -18.15 10.05
N LYS A 260 -23.91 -17.75 8.79
CA LYS A 260 -24.26 -18.66 7.67
C LYS A 260 -23.18 -19.71 7.38
N LEU A 261 -21.91 -19.35 7.48
CA LEU A 261 -20.78 -20.28 7.39
C LEU A 261 -20.76 -21.25 8.58
N TYR A 262 -21.14 -20.78 9.78
CA TYR A 262 -21.31 -21.65 10.94
C TYR A 262 -22.43 -22.67 10.71
N ASP A 263 -23.59 -22.24 10.23
CA ASP A 263 -24.69 -23.15 9.90
C ASP A 263 -24.26 -24.15 8.81
N ALA A 264 -23.63 -23.69 7.73
CA ALA A 264 -23.18 -24.54 6.63
C ALA A 264 -22.15 -25.59 7.06
N THR A 265 -21.14 -25.20 7.84
CA THR A 265 -20.17 -26.17 8.39
C THR A 265 -20.81 -27.09 9.42
N SER A 266 -21.77 -26.63 10.23
CA SER A 266 -22.50 -27.49 11.17
C SER A 266 -23.39 -28.54 10.49
N THR A 267 -23.78 -28.29 9.23
CA THR A 267 -24.58 -29.21 8.41
C THR A 267 -23.75 -30.18 7.56
N LEU A 268 -22.42 -30.05 7.55
CA LEU A 268 -21.56 -31.02 6.86
C LEU A 268 -21.79 -32.41 7.48
N PRO A 269 -22.00 -33.46 6.66
CA PRO A 269 -22.20 -34.80 7.17
C PRO A 269 -21.04 -35.21 8.07
N ALA A 270 -21.34 -35.65 9.29
CA ALA A 270 -20.32 -36.24 10.16
C ALA A 270 -19.75 -37.48 9.47
N TYR A 271 -18.51 -37.37 8.96
CA TYR A 271 -17.83 -38.51 8.36
C TYR A 271 -17.50 -39.53 9.45
N ALA A 272 -17.90 -40.78 9.26
CA ALA A 272 -17.49 -41.89 10.12
C ALA A 272 -16.03 -42.23 9.80
N PRO A 273 -15.06 -41.97 10.70
CA PRO A 273 -13.64 -42.10 10.38
C PRO A 273 -13.29 -43.56 10.11
N ASP A 274 -12.74 -43.85 8.92
CA ASP A 274 -12.05 -45.12 8.68
C ASP A 274 -10.66 -45.06 9.33
N PRO A 275 -10.35 -45.92 10.32
CA PRO A 275 -9.04 -45.92 10.99
C PRO A 275 -7.88 -46.29 10.06
N SER A 276 -8.15 -46.93 8.91
CA SER A 276 -7.15 -47.27 7.89
C SER A 276 -6.64 -46.06 7.11
N THR A 277 -7.25 -44.87 7.26
CA THR A 277 -6.87 -43.67 6.52
C THR A 277 -6.17 -42.62 7.38
N ILE A 278 -5.26 -41.88 6.76
CA ILE A 278 -4.70 -40.60 7.23
C ILE A 278 -5.42 -39.49 6.45
N ARG A 279 -6.01 -38.54 7.15
CA ARG A 279 -6.77 -37.42 6.57
C ARG A 279 -5.94 -36.15 6.58
N VAL A 280 -5.66 -35.62 5.40
CA VAL A 280 -4.90 -34.38 5.19
C VAL A 280 -5.88 -33.30 4.73
N LEU A 281 -5.94 -32.19 5.45
CA LEU A 281 -6.67 -31.00 5.00
C LEU A 281 -5.71 -30.15 4.17
N HIS A 282 -6.00 -29.98 2.88
CA HIS A 282 -5.24 -29.10 1.97
C HIS A 282 -5.95 -27.74 1.91
N VAL A 283 -5.22 -26.70 2.28
CA VAL A 283 -5.64 -25.30 2.20
C VAL A 283 -4.59 -24.51 1.44
N SER A 284 -5.01 -23.39 0.87
CA SER A 284 -4.11 -22.48 0.15
C SER A 284 -4.75 -21.11 0.00
N ASP A 285 -3.94 -20.10 -0.29
CA ASP A 285 -4.37 -18.78 -0.79
C ASP A 285 -5.43 -18.16 0.15
N ILE A 286 -5.12 -18.13 1.46
CA ILE A 286 -6.01 -17.63 2.52
C ILE A 286 -6.15 -16.11 2.48
N HIS A 287 -5.10 -15.38 2.05
CA HIS A 287 -5.10 -13.93 1.85
C HIS A 287 -5.81 -13.13 2.96
N LEU A 288 -5.38 -13.33 4.21
CA LEU A 288 -5.91 -12.63 5.39
C LEU A 288 -7.42 -12.74 5.62
N ASN A 289 -8.11 -13.77 5.11
CA ASN A 289 -9.53 -13.97 5.44
C ASN A 289 -9.70 -14.56 6.86
N PRO A 290 -10.23 -13.81 7.85
CA PRO A 290 -10.34 -14.29 9.23
C PRO A 290 -11.35 -15.43 9.40
N ALA A 291 -12.28 -15.62 8.45
CA ALA A 291 -13.24 -16.71 8.49
C ALA A 291 -12.57 -18.07 8.26
N SER A 292 -11.47 -18.12 7.49
CA SER A 292 -10.77 -19.35 7.13
C SER A 292 -10.29 -20.12 8.35
N TRP A 293 -9.76 -19.45 9.38
CA TRP A 293 -9.32 -20.13 10.61
C TRP A 293 -10.43 -20.89 11.32
N LYS A 294 -11.65 -20.33 11.35
CA LYS A 294 -12.81 -21.02 11.95
C LYS A 294 -13.29 -22.19 11.10
N ILE A 295 -13.25 -22.04 9.77
CA ILE A 295 -13.60 -23.10 8.83
C ILE A 295 -12.62 -24.27 8.99
N ILE A 296 -11.32 -23.98 8.98
CA ILE A 296 -10.25 -24.96 9.20
C ILE A 296 -10.45 -25.68 10.53
N ALA A 297 -10.62 -24.95 11.64
CA ALA A 297 -10.84 -25.56 12.95
C ALA A 297 -12.10 -26.45 13.00
N SER A 298 -13.17 -26.04 12.31
CA SER A 298 -14.39 -26.85 12.20
C SER A 298 -14.15 -28.14 11.42
N LEU A 299 -13.48 -28.05 10.25
CA LEU A 299 -13.13 -29.21 9.43
C LEU A 299 -12.20 -30.16 10.18
N VAL A 300 -11.18 -29.64 10.88
CA VAL A 300 -10.29 -30.44 11.73
C VAL A 300 -11.08 -31.27 12.73
N LYS A 301 -12.04 -30.63 13.42
CA LYS A 301 -12.87 -31.29 14.44
C LYS A 301 -13.84 -32.31 13.84
N GLN A 302 -14.51 -31.97 12.74
CA GLN A 302 -15.58 -32.75 12.13
C GLN A 302 -15.03 -33.95 11.35
N TYR A 303 -14.04 -33.72 10.49
CA TYR A 303 -13.42 -34.75 9.66
C TYR A 303 -12.30 -35.49 10.39
N LYS A 304 -11.96 -35.12 11.63
CA LYS A 304 -10.87 -35.73 12.40
C LYS A 304 -9.56 -35.70 11.61
N ILE A 305 -9.22 -34.52 11.11
CA ILE A 305 -8.02 -34.28 10.29
C ILE A 305 -6.77 -34.64 11.10
N ASN A 306 -5.83 -35.33 10.46
CA ASN A 306 -4.58 -35.75 11.07
C ASN A 306 -3.47 -34.71 10.92
N VAL A 307 -3.46 -33.95 9.83
CA VAL A 307 -2.50 -32.89 9.52
C VAL A 307 -3.14 -31.89 8.55
N ILE A 308 -2.82 -30.61 8.74
CA ILE A 308 -3.20 -29.53 7.83
C ILE A 308 -1.98 -29.23 6.96
N VAL A 309 -2.18 -29.11 5.66
CA VAL A 309 -1.16 -28.73 4.69
C VAL A 309 -1.61 -27.44 4.01
N ASP A 310 -0.84 -26.39 4.21
CA ASP A 310 -1.03 -25.07 3.61
C ASP A 310 0.03 -24.84 2.53
N SER A 311 -0.43 -24.70 1.27
CA SER A 311 0.44 -24.46 0.13
C SER A 311 0.82 -22.99 -0.07
N GLY A 312 0.56 -22.09 0.88
CA GLY A 312 1.07 -20.72 0.89
C GLY A 312 0.05 -19.66 0.50
N ASP A 313 0.50 -18.42 0.35
CA ASP A 313 -0.29 -17.22 0.15
C ASP A 313 -1.32 -16.99 1.27
N THR A 314 -0.80 -17.08 2.48
CA THR A 314 -1.58 -16.79 3.67
C THR A 314 -1.76 -15.27 3.86
N MET A 315 -0.82 -14.48 3.34
CA MET A 315 -0.75 -13.02 3.44
C MET A 315 -1.16 -12.30 2.16
N ASP A 316 -1.41 -10.99 2.25
CA ASP A 316 -1.69 -10.15 1.08
C ASP A 316 -0.47 -9.33 0.65
N HIS A 317 0.33 -8.82 1.60
CA HIS A 317 1.52 -8.01 1.32
C HIS A 317 2.82 -8.57 1.94
N GLY A 318 2.74 -9.64 2.74
CA GLY A 318 3.89 -10.24 3.42
C GLY A 318 4.55 -9.33 4.45
N SER A 319 3.85 -8.31 4.95
CA SER A 319 4.38 -7.34 5.91
C SER A 319 4.37 -7.90 7.34
N THR A 320 5.29 -7.43 8.19
CA THR A 320 5.34 -7.85 9.60
C THR A 320 4.08 -7.46 10.39
N ALA A 321 3.37 -6.42 9.97
CA ALA A 321 2.12 -5.99 10.59
C ALA A 321 0.98 -7.00 10.38
N GLU A 322 1.02 -7.78 9.29
CA GLU A 322 0.03 -8.81 9.00
C GLU A 322 0.24 -10.08 9.85
N ASN A 323 1.45 -10.33 10.37
CA ASN A 323 1.86 -11.61 10.98
C ASN A 323 0.96 -12.11 12.12
N GLY A 324 0.34 -11.22 12.90
CA GLY A 324 -0.60 -11.61 13.96
C GLY A 324 -1.82 -12.38 13.43
N PHE A 325 -2.13 -12.26 12.13
CA PHE A 325 -3.16 -13.07 11.47
C PHE A 325 -2.89 -14.58 11.57
N LEU A 326 -1.63 -14.99 11.64
CA LEU A 326 -1.20 -16.39 11.61
C LEU A 326 -1.26 -17.08 12.98
N ASP A 327 -1.48 -16.33 14.06
CA ASP A 327 -1.51 -16.85 15.43
C ASP A 327 -2.42 -18.07 15.62
N PRO A 328 -3.62 -18.16 15.00
CA PRO A 328 -4.48 -19.33 15.12
C PRO A 328 -3.84 -20.63 14.64
N ALA A 329 -2.89 -20.61 13.70
CA ALA A 329 -2.22 -21.80 13.17
C ALA A 329 -1.51 -22.62 14.27
N ALA A 330 -1.15 -22.00 15.38
CA ALA A 330 -0.53 -22.67 16.52
C ALA A 330 -1.46 -23.65 17.25
N ASP A 331 -2.79 -23.47 17.18
CA ASP A 331 -3.77 -24.20 18.02
C ASP A 331 -5.06 -24.61 17.27
N LEU A 332 -4.90 -25.18 16.06
CA LEU A 332 -6.04 -25.70 15.27
C LEU A 332 -6.46 -27.14 15.64
N GLY A 333 -5.74 -27.78 16.56
CA GLY A 333 -6.00 -29.17 16.99
C GLY A 333 -5.38 -30.26 16.11
N ALA A 334 -4.63 -29.89 15.08
CA ALA A 334 -3.79 -30.78 14.26
C ALA A 334 -2.45 -30.07 13.93
N PRO A 335 -1.37 -30.82 13.64
CA PRO A 335 -0.12 -30.22 13.14
C PRO A 335 -0.34 -29.46 11.83
N TYR A 336 0.40 -28.38 11.65
CA TYR A 336 0.29 -27.49 10.48
C TYR A 336 1.57 -27.53 9.66
N VAL A 337 1.52 -28.02 8.42
CA VAL A 337 2.64 -28.04 7.48
C VAL A 337 2.43 -26.91 6.49
N TRP A 338 3.47 -26.11 6.23
CA TRP A 338 3.34 -24.88 5.44
C TRP A 338 4.54 -24.67 4.51
N VAL A 339 4.29 -24.19 3.30
CA VAL A 339 5.31 -23.62 2.40
C VAL A 339 5.01 -22.14 2.14
N ARG A 340 6.05 -21.35 1.91
CA ARG A 340 5.93 -19.92 1.58
C ARG A 340 5.32 -19.76 0.19
N GLY A 341 4.29 -18.93 0.04
CA GLY A 341 3.80 -18.46 -1.26
C GLY A 341 4.49 -17.18 -1.74
N ASN A 342 4.12 -16.67 -2.91
CA ASN A 342 4.73 -15.47 -3.49
C ASN A 342 4.22 -14.16 -2.83
N HIS A 343 3.14 -14.20 -2.06
CA HIS A 343 2.69 -13.10 -1.20
C HIS A 343 3.26 -13.16 0.23
N ASP A 344 3.86 -14.29 0.61
CA ASP A 344 4.43 -14.49 1.94
C ASP A 344 5.92 -14.11 1.96
N SER A 345 6.35 -13.28 2.90
CA SER A 345 7.76 -12.87 3.00
C SER A 345 8.61 -13.86 3.79
N ARG A 346 9.93 -13.65 3.80
CA ARG A 346 10.83 -14.40 4.70
C ARG A 346 10.55 -14.07 6.16
N GLU A 347 10.10 -12.85 6.44
CA GLU A 347 9.68 -12.41 7.76
C GLU A 347 8.39 -13.14 8.21
N THR A 348 7.45 -13.36 7.30
CA THR A 348 6.27 -14.22 7.52
C THR A 348 6.69 -15.65 7.85
N GLN A 349 7.60 -16.22 7.06
CA GLN A 349 8.12 -17.56 7.34
C GLN A 349 8.78 -17.64 8.72
N ALA A 350 9.68 -16.70 9.04
CA ALA A 350 10.36 -16.65 10.33
C ALA A 350 9.38 -16.46 11.50
N TYR A 351 8.18 -15.90 11.25
CA TYR A 351 7.09 -15.83 12.23
C TYR A 351 6.52 -17.22 12.54
N LEU A 352 6.16 -17.99 11.50
CA LEU A 352 5.61 -19.34 11.62
C LEU A 352 6.63 -20.34 12.21
N GLU A 353 7.91 -20.22 11.85
CA GLU A 353 8.98 -21.10 12.36
C GLU A 353 9.12 -21.07 13.90
N ARG A 354 8.63 -20.02 14.57
CA ARG A 354 8.63 -19.93 16.04
C ARG A 354 7.50 -20.73 16.70
N MET A 355 6.51 -21.17 15.94
CA MET A 355 5.36 -21.91 16.45
C MET A 355 5.67 -23.40 16.49
N LYS A 356 5.59 -24.01 17.68
CA LYS A 356 5.96 -25.42 17.87
C LYS A 356 5.12 -26.42 17.05
N ASN A 357 3.86 -26.08 16.80
CA ASN A 357 2.91 -26.93 16.07
C ASN A 357 2.95 -26.70 14.54
N VAL A 358 3.79 -25.77 14.07
CA VAL A 358 3.94 -25.44 12.66
C VAL A 358 5.27 -26.02 12.13
N HIS A 359 5.20 -26.63 10.97
CA HIS A 359 6.30 -27.25 10.25
C HIS A 359 6.47 -26.55 8.90
N VAL A 360 7.29 -25.50 8.90
CA VAL A 360 7.70 -24.80 7.68
C VAL A 360 8.63 -25.69 6.87
N LEU A 361 8.29 -25.88 5.59
CA LEU A 361 9.12 -26.56 4.60
C LEU A 361 9.69 -25.50 3.65
N ASP A 362 11.01 -25.48 3.51
CA ASP A 362 11.72 -24.64 2.54
C ASP A 362 13.01 -25.38 2.15
N ASP A 363 13.59 -25.01 1.00
CA ASP A 363 14.86 -25.56 0.49
C ASP A 363 14.91 -27.11 0.42
N GLY A 364 13.78 -27.76 0.15
CA GLY A 364 13.69 -29.23 0.02
C GLY A 364 13.75 -29.99 1.36
N ARG A 365 13.62 -29.28 2.48
CA ARG A 365 13.62 -29.88 3.82
C ARG A 365 12.48 -30.90 3.96
N ALA A 366 12.82 -32.09 4.44
CA ALA A 366 11.86 -33.15 4.72
C ALA A 366 11.49 -33.28 6.21
N VAL A 367 10.20 -33.45 6.52
CA VAL A 367 9.67 -33.61 7.89
C VAL A 367 8.63 -34.72 7.91
N SER A 368 8.64 -35.56 8.96
CA SER A 368 7.60 -36.57 9.18
C SER A 368 6.59 -36.10 10.21
N VAL A 369 5.32 -36.03 9.81
CA VAL A 369 4.21 -35.50 10.61
C VAL A 369 2.99 -36.40 10.40
N ALA A 370 2.29 -36.76 11.49
CA ALA A 370 1.05 -37.53 11.45
C ALA A 370 1.09 -38.87 10.66
N GLY A 371 2.27 -39.48 10.52
CA GLY A 371 2.47 -40.74 9.80
C GLY A 371 2.79 -40.58 8.31
N LEU A 372 2.95 -39.34 7.82
CA LEU A 372 3.37 -39.01 6.46
C LEU A 372 4.70 -38.25 6.49
N ARG A 373 5.49 -38.35 5.42
CA ARG A 373 6.71 -37.60 5.20
C ARG A 373 6.50 -36.57 4.10
N PHE A 374 6.75 -35.32 4.44
CA PHE A 374 6.60 -34.17 3.58
C PHE A 374 7.95 -33.61 3.21
N ALA A 375 8.09 -33.05 2.01
CA ALA A 375 9.19 -32.15 1.66
C ALA A 375 8.65 -30.98 0.85
N GLY A 376 9.23 -29.80 1.00
CA GLY A 376 8.70 -28.62 0.32
C GLY A 376 9.73 -27.57 -0.02
N MET A 377 9.32 -26.67 -0.90
CA MET A 377 10.09 -25.54 -1.38
C MET A 377 9.22 -24.30 -1.26
N GLY A 378 9.71 -23.29 -0.54
CA GLY A 378 9.04 -21.99 -0.52
C GLY A 378 9.17 -21.33 -1.88
N ASP A 379 8.16 -20.56 -2.27
CA ASP A 379 8.17 -19.80 -3.51
C ASP A 379 9.45 -18.92 -3.57
N PRO A 380 10.23 -19.00 -4.66
CA PRO A 380 11.43 -18.20 -4.84
C PRO A 380 11.10 -16.74 -5.17
N GLN A 381 9.86 -16.45 -5.56
CA GLN A 381 9.38 -15.12 -5.87
C GLN A 381 8.72 -14.47 -4.64
N PHE A 382 8.79 -13.15 -4.59
CA PHE A 382 8.03 -12.34 -3.64
C PHE A 382 7.41 -11.18 -4.43
N THR A 383 6.14 -11.35 -4.82
CA THR A 383 5.45 -10.47 -5.77
C THR A 383 4.08 -10.01 -5.26
N PRO A 384 3.98 -9.45 -4.03
CA PRO A 384 2.71 -8.99 -3.48
C PRO A 384 2.03 -7.89 -4.34
N ASP A 385 2.83 -7.14 -5.10
CA ASP A 385 2.39 -6.08 -6.01
C ASP A 385 2.09 -6.58 -7.45
N ARG A 386 2.05 -7.90 -7.67
CA ARG A 386 1.80 -8.53 -8.99
C ARG A 386 2.78 -8.09 -10.08
N SER A 387 4.05 -7.94 -9.74
CA SER A 387 5.11 -7.85 -10.75
C SER A 387 5.16 -9.13 -11.58
N LYS A 388 5.64 -9.05 -12.83
CA LYS A 388 5.66 -10.19 -13.75
C LYS A 388 6.35 -11.40 -13.12
N GLU A 389 5.64 -12.52 -13.09
CA GLU A 389 6.18 -13.81 -12.66
C GLU A 389 7.27 -14.29 -13.62
N VAL A 390 8.31 -14.92 -13.06
CA VAL A 390 9.43 -15.47 -13.82
C VAL A 390 9.44 -16.98 -13.66
N THR A 391 8.83 -17.70 -14.61
CA THR A 391 8.75 -19.18 -14.59
C THR A 391 10.09 -19.87 -14.37
N ALA A 392 11.19 -19.32 -14.90
CA ALA A 392 12.52 -19.93 -14.74
C ALA A 392 13.00 -20.03 -13.28
N SER A 393 12.56 -19.16 -12.36
CA SER A 393 12.88 -19.32 -10.94
C SER A 393 12.08 -20.45 -10.30
N GLU A 394 10.82 -20.63 -10.69
CA GLU A 394 9.99 -21.75 -10.23
C GLU A 394 10.55 -23.10 -10.68
N GLU A 395 10.88 -23.23 -11.95
CA GLU A 395 11.50 -24.45 -12.49
C GLU A 395 12.79 -24.80 -11.74
N LEU A 396 13.63 -23.80 -11.45
CA LEU A 396 14.86 -24.02 -10.68
C LEU A 396 14.56 -24.44 -9.23
N ALA A 397 13.57 -23.84 -8.59
CA ALA A 397 13.14 -24.20 -7.24
C ALA A 397 12.57 -25.62 -7.20
N GLY A 398 11.71 -25.97 -8.16
CA GLY A 398 11.17 -27.32 -8.36
C GLY A 398 12.27 -28.36 -8.61
N ALA A 399 13.24 -28.06 -9.47
CA ALA A 399 14.37 -28.96 -9.74
C ALA A 399 15.21 -29.23 -8.48
N ARG A 400 15.40 -28.23 -7.62
CA ARG A 400 16.07 -28.38 -6.31
C ARG A 400 15.26 -29.26 -5.36
N LEU A 401 13.93 -29.05 -5.31
CA LEU A 401 13.03 -29.90 -4.52
C LEU A 401 13.09 -31.36 -4.98
N ALA A 402 13.02 -31.60 -6.29
CA ALA A 402 13.11 -32.93 -6.88
C ALA A 402 14.46 -33.60 -6.56
N SER A 403 15.56 -32.83 -6.56
CA SER A 403 16.86 -33.34 -6.13
C SER A 403 16.85 -33.78 -4.67
N ALA A 404 16.36 -32.91 -3.77
CA ALA A 404 16.28 -33.21 -2.35
C ALA A 404 15.41 -34.45 -2.07
N ILE A 405 14.30 -34.62 -2.79
CA ILE A 405 13.43 -35.80 -2.71
C ILE A 405 14.19 -37.08 -3.11
N ARG A 406 14.94 -37.06 -4.23
CA ARG A 406 15.74 -38.22 -4.67
C ARG A 406 16.84 -38.57 -3.67
N ASP A 407 17.42 -37.57 -3.00
CA ASP A 407 18.39 -37.79 -1.93
C ASP A 407 17.71 -38.50 -0.73
N GLN A 408 16.48 -38.10 -0.39
CA GLN A 408 15.68 -38.78 0.65
C GLN A 408 15.32 -40.22 0.29
N GLU A 409 14.97 -40.49 -0.97
CA GLU A 409 14.71 -41.85 -1.47
C GLU A 409 15.97 -42.72 -1.38
N THR A 410 17.10 -42.20 -1.84
CA THR A 410 18.41 -42.89 -1.76
C THR A 410 18.82 -43.18 -0.32
N ALA A 411 18.47 -42.29 0.61
CA ALA A 411 18.69 -42.48 2.05
C ALA A 411 17.71 -43.47 2.71
N GLY A 412 16.77 -44.06 1.96
CA GLY A 412 15.77 -44.99 2.48
C GLY A 412 14.63 -44.34 3.26
N THR A 413 14.44 -43.02 3.10
CA THR A 413 13.38 -42.24 3.77
C THR A 413 12.53 -41.51 2.73
N PRO A 414 11.83 -42.23 1.83
CA PRO A 414 11.11 -41.63 0.71
C PRO A 414 10.04 -40.63 1.19
N VAL A 415 9.88 -39.55 0.43
CA VAL A 415 8.87 -38.52 0.66
C VAL A 415 7.53 -39.01 0.12
N ASP A 416 6.47 -38.86 0.91
CA ASP A 416 5.12 -39.29 0.53
C ASP A 416 4.37 -38.17 -0.21
N ILE A 417 4.57 -36.92 0.23
CA ILE A 417 3.90 -35.72 -0.32
C ILE A 417 4.92 -34.58 -0.49
N ALA A 418 5.04 -34.04 -1.70
CA ALA A 418 5.80 -32.81 -1.95
C ALA A 418 4.90 -31.56 -1.91
N LEU A 419 5.46 -30.41 -1.53
CA LEU A 419 4.77 -29.13 -1.47
C LEU A 419 5.56 -28.05 -2.22
N ALA A 420 4.88 -27.29 -3.08
CA ALA A 420 5.37 -26.05 -3.65
C ALA A 420 4.17 -25.12 -3.85
N HIS A 421 4.34 -23.81 -3.74
CA HIS A 421 3.21 -22.90 -3.94
C HIS A 421 2.78 -22.87 -5.42
N ASN A 422 3.74 -22.62 -6.32
CA ASN A 422 3.48 -22.54 -7.75
C ASN A 422 3.43 -23.94 -8.42
N PRO A 423 2.40 -24.23 -9.25
CA PRO A 423 2.33 -25.47 -10.01
C PRO A 423 3.52 -25.73 -10.94
N ASP A 424 4.19 -24.70 -11.45
CA ASP A 424 5.37 -24.88 -12.31
C ASP A 424 6.54 -25.51 -11.53
N ALA A 425 6.79 -25.07 -10.29
CA ALA A 425 7.75 -25.73 -9.41
C ALA A 425 7.29 -27.14 -9.01
N ALA A 426 5.98 -27.34 -8.78
CA ALA A 426 5.42 -28.64 -8.43
C ALA A 426 5.56 -29.68 -9.57
N ARG A 427 5.52 -29.26 -10.83
CA ARG A 427 5.66 -30.18 -11.98
C ARG A 427 7.05 -30.80 -12.09
N GLU A 428 8.08 -30.10 -11.62
CA GLU A 428 9.47 -30.58 -11.67
C GLU A 428 9.74 -31.81 -10.77
N VAL A 429 8.83 -32.13 -9.83
CA VAL A 429 8.94 -33.33 -8.99
C VAL A 429 8.26 -34.57 -9.59
N ASP A 430 7.77 -34.49 -10.83
CA ASP A 430 7.13 -35.63 -11.49
C ASP A 430 8.03 -36.87 -11.55
N GLY A 431 7.47 -38.02 -11.17
CA GLY A 431 8.15 -39.31 -11.06
C GLY A 431 8.97 -39.48 -9.78
N THR A 432 9.08 -38.47 -8.91
CA THR A 432 9.88 -38.56 -7.67
C THR A 432 9.03 -38.77 -6.40
N VAL A 433 7.75 -38.41 -6.44
CA VAL A 433 6.81 -38.60 -5.32
C VAL A 433 5.45 -39.12 -5.78
N PRO A 434 4.66 -39.79 -4.92
CA PRO A 434 3.28 -40.16 -5.23
C PRO A 434 2.34 -38.97 -5.48
N LEU A 435 2.50 -37.90 -4.70
CA LEU A 435 1.58 -36.76 -4.66
C LEU A 435 2.37 -35.46 -4.42
N VAL A 436 2.00 -34.41 -5.15
CA VAL A 436 2.48 -33.04 -4.93
C VAL A 436 1.29 -32.09 -4.79
N LEU A 437 1.39 -31.15 -3.86
CA LEU A 437 0.35 -30.18 -3.54
C LEU A 437 0.83 -28.76 -3.90
N ALA A 438 -0.04 -27.99 -4.54
CA ALA A 438 0.19 -26.60 -4.96
C ALA A 438 -1.05 -25.71 -4.79
N GLY A 439 -0.85 -24.40 -4.92
CA GLY A 439 -1.86 -23.34 -4.86
C GLY A 439 -1.73 -22.37 -6.04
N HIS A 440 -1.71 -21.06 -5.77
CA HIS A 440 -1.39 -19.96 -6.69
C HIS A 440 -2.45 -19.63 -7.75
N LEU A 441 -3.13 -20.65 -8.29
CA LEU A 441 -4.11 -20.44 -9.37
C LEU A 441 -5.51 -20.07 -8.88
N HIS A 442 -5.77 -20.16 -7.57
CA HIS A 442 -7.06 -19.91 -6.94
C HIS A 442 -8.22 -20.77 -7.49
N HIS A 443 -7.92 -21.89 -8.15
CA HIS A 443 -8.93 -22.87 -8.56
C HIS A 443 -8.42 -24.30 -8.37
N PRO A 444 -9.30 -25.24 -7.95
CA PRO A 444 -8.90 -26.61 -7.75
C PRO A 444 -8.66 -27.31 -9.09
N GLU A 445 -7.60 -28.12 -9.15
CA GLU A 445 -7.32 -29.00 -10.29
C GLU A 445 -6.57 -30.24 -9.83
N MET A 446 -6.85 -31.39 -10.43
CA MET A 446 -6.12 -32.64 -10.18
C MET A 446 -5.67 -33.26 -11.49
N GLU A 447 -4.36 -33.46 -11.64
CA GLU A 447 -3.77 -34.13 -12.79
C GLU A 447 -2.82 -35.26 -12.37
N VAL A 448 -2.72 -36.31 -13.20
CA VAL A 448 -1.66 -37.30 -13.12
C VAL A 448 -0.65 -36.94 -14.19
N MET A 449 0.54 -36.56 -13.77
CA MET A 449 1.60 -36.12 -14.66
C MET A 449 2.24 -37.30 -15.40
N LYS A 450 3.10 -36.99 -16.37
CA LYS A 450 3.65 -37.95 -17.34
C LYS A 450 4.36 -39.14 -16.69
N TYR A 451 5.06 -38.93 -15.57
CA TYR A 451 5.81 -39.96 -14.87
C TYR A 451 5.07 -40.54 -13.66
N GLY A 452 3.77 -40.22 -13.52
CA GLY A 452 2.86 -40.87 -12.58
C GLY A 452 2.70 -40.17 -11.23
N THR A 453 3.37 -39.04 -11.00
CA THR A 453 3.08 -38.21 -9.83
C THR A 453 1.74 -37.52 -10.01
N ARG A 454 0.93 -37.49 -8.96
CA ARG A 454 -0.33 -36.75 -8.97
C ARG A 454 -0.11 -35.33 -8.46
N LEU A 455 -0.53 -34.32 -9.21
CA LEU A 455 -0.53 -32.92 -8.79
C LEU A 455 -1.95 -32.53 -8.35
N ARG A 456 -2.07 -31.99 -7.14
CA ARG A 456 -3.28 -31.30 -6.67
C ARG A 456 -2.98 -29.81 -6.55
N ILE A 457 -3.69 -29.00 -7.32
CA ILE A 457 -3.73 -27.55 -7.17
C ILE A 457 -4.97 -27.23 -6.36
N GLU A 458 -4.86 -26.45 -5.29
CA GLU A 458 -5.98 -26.02 -4.45
C GLU A 458 -6.60 -24.71 -4.90
N GLY A 459 -7.90 -24.57 -4.64
CA GLY A 459 -8.59 -23.29 -4.73
C GLY A 459 -8.23 -22.34 -3.59
N SER A 460 -8.88 -21.18 -3.54
CA SER A 460 -8.65 -20.23 -2.44
C SER A 460 -9.49 -20.60 -1.21
N THR A 461 -8.82 -21.03 -0.14
CA THR A 461 -9.44 -21.19 1.18
C THR A 461 -9.80 -19.82 1.80
N GLY A 462 -9.25 -18.73 1.25
CA GLY A 462 -9.60 -17.36 1.57
C GLY A 462 -10.77 -16.80 0.77
N GLY A 463 -11.24 -17.45 -0.30
CA GLY A 463 -12.22 -16.88 -1.24
C GLY A 463 -11.82 -15.49 -1.73
N SER A 464 -10.53 -15.27 -2.03
CA SER A 464 -9.91 -13.98 -2.38
C SER A 464 -9.78 -12.94 -1.24
N GLY A 465 -9.80 -13.38 0.03
CA GLY A 465 -9.44 -12.52 1.17
C GLY A 465 -10.46 -11.42 1.50
N LEU A 466 -10.02 -10.37 2.20
CA LEU A 466 -10.82 -9.14 2.37
C LEU A 466 -11.06 -8.41 1.03
N ARG A 467 -10.25 -8.71 0.00
CA ARG A 467 -10.40 -8.16 -1.36
C ARG A 467 -11.67 -8.67 -2.04
N ALA A 468 -12.22 -9.80 -1.60
CA ALA A 468 -13.51 -10.32 -2.05
C ALA A 468 -14.68 -9.35 -1.81
N LEU A 469 -14.54 -8.38 -0.88
CA LEU A 469 -15.50 -7.31 -0.64
C LEU A 469 -15.59 -6.29 -1.78
N GLN A 470 -14.57 -6.25 -2.65
CA GLN A 470 -14.50 -5.33 -3.79
C GLN A 470 -15.12 -5.94 -5.07
N ASN A 471 -15.33 -7.26 -5.10
CA ASN A 471 -15.88 -7.97 -6.25
C ASN A 471 -17.41 -7.99 -6.24
N LYS A 472 -18.02 -7.93 -7.43
CA LYS A 472 -19.49 -7.98 -7.60
C LYS A 472 -20.09 -9.33 -7.15
N TYR A 473 -19.29 -10.39 -7.19
CA TYR A 473 -19.58 -11.71 -6.65
C TYR A 473 -18.34 -12.19 -5.87
N PRO A 474 -18.49 -12.64 -4.63
CA PRO A 474 -17.37 -13.16 -3.86
C PRO A 474 -16.92 -14.51 -4.42
N ASP A 475 -15.59 -14.72 -4.48
CA ASP A 475 -15.06 -16.02 -4.87
C ASP A 475 -15.44 -17.07 -3.81
N PRO A 476 -15.71 -18.31 -4.23
CA PRO A 476 -16.03 -19.38 -3.29
C PRO A 476 -14.84 -19.68 -2.39
N ILE A 477 -15.12 -20.11 -1.16
CA ILE A 477 -14.09 -20.69 -0.30
C ILE A 477 -13.94 -22.16 -0.69
N GLU A 478 -12.74 -22.55 -1.08
CA GLU A 478 -12.43 -23.90 -1.57
C GLU A 478 -11.28 -24.53 -0.76
N THR A 479 -11.46 -25.78 -0.38
CA THR A 479 -10.47 -26.59 0.36
C THR A 479 -10.78 -28.08 0.17
N SER A 480 -9.78 -28.93 0.34
CA SER A 480 -9.93 -30.38 0.11
C SER A 480 -9.51 -31.21 1.30
N VAL A 481 -10.22 -32.31 1.53
CA VAL A 481 -9.79 -33.37 2.45
C VAL A 481 -9.28 -34.54 1.63
N LEU A 482 -7.99 -34.83 1.74
CA LEU A 482 -7.33 -35.95 1.07
C LEU A 482 -7.29 -37.16 2.02
N TYR A 483 -7.69 -38.33 1.53
CA TYR A 483 -7.70 -39.57 2.28
C TYR A 483 -6.57 -40.46 1.78
N LEU A 484 -5.51 -40.62 2.57
CA LEU A 484 -4.39 -41.49 2.26
C LEU A 484 -4.50 -42.80 3.03
N ASP A 485 -4.17 -43.91 2.39
CA ASP A 485 -4.07 -45.20 3.08
C ASP A 485 -2.90 -45.18 4.07
N ARG A 486 -3.11 -45.68 5.30
CA ARG A 486 -2.14 -45.57 6.38
C ARG A 486 -0.89 -46.43 6.18
N GLU A 487 -1.00 -47.55 5.46
CA GLU A 487 0.10 -48.48 5.24
C GLU A 487 0.92 -48.10 4.00
N THR A 488 0.22 -47.93 2.86
CA THR A 488 0.82 -47.65 1.55
C THR A 488 1.07 -46.16 1.32
N ARG A 489 0.42 -45.28 2.09
CA ARG A 489 0.50 -43.82 1.98
C ARG A 489 0.08 -43.30 0.60
N ARG A 490 -0.72 -44.09 -0.12
CA ARG A 490 -1.29 -43.71 -1.43
C ARG A 490 -2.65 -43.06 -1.23
N LEU A 491 -2.93 -42.03 -2.04
CA LEU A 491 -4.22 -41.36 -2.06
C LEU A 491 -5.34 -42.33 -2.47
N GLN A 492 -6.37 -42.44 -1.65
CA GLN A 492 -7.53 -43.31 -1.85
C GLN A 492 -8.73 -42.56 -2.39
N ALA A 493 -8.94 -41.33 -1.91
CA ALA A 493 -10.04 -40.46 -2.27
C ALA A 493 -9.69 -39.00 -1.92
N TRP A 494 -10.44 -38.06 -2.45
CA TRP A 494 -10.48 -36.70 -1.92
C TRP A 494 -11.89 -36.14 -1.95
N ASP A 495 -12.21 -35.32 -0.96
CA ASP A 495 -13.44 -34.53 -0.92
C ASP A 495 -13.09 -33.08 -1.20
N GLU A 496 -13.70 -32.49 -2.21
CA GLU A 496 -13.63 -31.05 -2.48
C GLU A 496 -14.78 -30.37 -1.76
N ILE A 497 -14.44 -29.40 -0.91
CA ILE A 497 -15.40 -28.64 -0.11
C ILE A 497 -15.45 -27.24 -0.67
N LYS A 498 -16.59 -26.88 -1.24
CA LYS A 498 -16.87 -25.56 -1.77
C LYS A 498 -17.95 -24.90 -0.91
N LEU A 499 -17.57 -23.83 -0.23
CA LEU A 499 -18.51 -23.00 0.53
C LEU A 499 -18.79 -21.75 -0.31
N GLY A 500 -20.07 -21.42 -0.47
CA GLY A 500 -20.47 -20.22 -1.18
C GLY A 500 -19.80 -18.98 -0.57
N GLY A 501 -19.19 -18.15 -1.42
CA GLY A 501 -18.53 -16.91 -1.01
C GLY A 501 -19.48 -15.98 -0.25
N LEU A 502 -18.89 -14.97 0.42
CA LEU A 502 -19.52 -13.99 1.32
C LEU A 502 -21.00 -13.65 0.99
N GLY A 503 -21.96 -14.37 1.59
CA GLY A 503 -23.41 -14.12 1.44
C GLY A 503 -24.26 -15.36 1.12
N LEU A 504 -23.64 -16.41 0.60
CA LEU A 504 -24.31 -17.64 0.17
C LEU A 504 -24.29 -18.72 1.27
N THR A 505 -25.37 -19.50 1.40
CA THR A 505 -25.53 -20.57 2.42
C THR A 505 -25.22 -21.97 1.89
N THR A 506 -24.63 -22.08 0.70
CA THR A 506 -24.40 -23.36 0.04
C THR A 506 -23.06 -23.94 0.51
N ALA A 507 -23.10 -25.12 1.13
CA ALA A 507 -21.94 -25.99 1.28
C ALA A 507 -22.10 -27.15 0.31
N GLU A 508 -21.16 -27.28 -0.61
CA GLU A 508 -21.07 -28.40 -1.53
C GLU A 508 -19.86 -29.25 -1.15
N VAL A 509 -20.07 -30.56 -1.03
CA VAL A 509 -19.00 -31.54 -0.84
C VAL A 509 -19.07 -32.52 -1.99
N SER A 510 -18.02 -32.55 -2.79
CA SER A 510 -17.88 -33.45 -3.93
C SER A 510 -16.82 -34.51 -3.61
N ARG A 511 -17.21 -35.79 -3.59
CA ARG A 511 -16.27 -36.89 -3.38
C ARG A 511 -15.73 -37.40 -4.70
N HIS A 512 -14.41 -37.56 -4.76
CA HIS A 512 -13.70 -38.07 -5.91
C HIS A 512 -12.83 -39.27 -5.53
N LEU A 513 -12.67 -40.18 -6.49
CA LEU A 513 -11.82 -41.35 -6.41
C LEU A 513 -10.77 -41.29 -7.52
N PRO A 514 -9.50 -41.62 -7.24
CA PRO A 514 -8.51 -41.93 -8.25
C PRO A 514 -9.07 -42.96 -9.23
N GLU A 515 -8.69 -42.88 -10.50
CA GLU A 515 -9.24 -43.74 -11.55
C GLU A 515 -9.02 -45.22 -11.24
N GLU A 516 -7.86 -45.55 -10.68
CA GLU A 516 -7.48 -46.90 -10.26
C GLU A 516 -8.31 -47.45 -9.09
N ASN A 517 -9.00 -46.59 -8.34
CA ASN A 517 -9.82 -46.96 -7.19
C ASN A 517 -11.33 -46.97 -7.51
N ARG A 518 -11.73 -46.65 -8.75
CA ARG A 518 -13.14 -46.66 -9.14
C ARG A 518 -13.67 -48.10 -9.19
N PRO A 519 -14.95 -48.33 -8.81
CA PRO A 519 -15.56 -49.66 -8.91
C PRO A 519 -15.46 -50.21 -10.34
N GLY A 520 -14.84 -51.39 -10.50
CA GLY A 520 -14.62 -52.03 -11.80
C GLY A 520 -13.26 -51.72 -12.46
N ALA A 521 -12.37 -50.96 -11.82
CA ALA A 521 -10.99 -50.81 -12.27
C ALA A 521 -10.22 -52.14 -12.15
N SER A 522 -9.50 -52.52 -13.21
CA SER A 522 -8.59 -53.66 -13.18
C SER A 522 -7.33 -53.27 -12.40
N PRO A 523 -6.90 -54.02 -11.37
CA PRO A 523 -5.67 -53.68 -10.64
C PRO A 523 -4.48 -53.73 -11.60
N THR A 524 -3.77 -52.62 -11.72
CA THR A 524 -2.47 -52.60 -12.41
C THR A 524 -1.49 -53.45 -11.58
N PRO A 525 -0.75 -54.40 -12.18
CA PRO A 525 0.13 -55.26 -11.40
C PRO A 525 1.22 -54.43 -10.70
N SER A 526 1.30 -54.56 -9.37
CA SER A 526 2.46 -54.07 -8.61
C SER A 526 3.74 -54.70 -9.16
N PRO A 527 4.85 -53.95 -9.33
CA PRO A 527 6.13 -54.55 -9.65
C PRO A 527 6.56 -55.43 -8.47
N SER A 528 6.49 -56.75 -8.66
CA SER A 528 7.07 -57.71 -7.71
C SER A 528 8.60 -57.53 -7.69
N PRO A 529 9.26 -57.62 -6.53
CA PRO A 529 10.72 -57.60 -6.46
C PRO A 529 11.27 -58.79 -7.25
N GLY A 530 12.04 -58.51 -8.30
CA GLY A 530 12.68 -59.53 -9.13
C GLY A 530 13.60 -60.41 -8.28
N SER A 531 13.29 -61.71 -8.20
CA SER A 531 14.24 -62.71 -7.74
C SER A 531 15.32 -62.90 -8.82
N PRO A 532 16.61 -62.95 -8.46
CA PRO A 532 17.68 -63.04 -9.45
C PRO A 532 17.72 -64.44 -10.05
N SER A 533 17.46 -64.54 -11.36
CA SER A 533 17.69 -65.76 -12.13
C SER A 533 19.18 -65.91 -12.40
N ALA A 534 19.79 -66.94 -11.79
CA ALA A 534 21.16 -67.34 -12.06
C ALA A 534 21.26 -67.98 -13.44
N GLY A 535 21.92 -67.29 -14.38
CA GLY A 535 22.35 -67.85 -15.64
C GLY A 535 23.66 -68.63 -15.50
N SER A 536 23.69 -69.86 -15.97
CA SER A 536 24.91 -70.57 -16.39
C SER A 536 24.52 -71.63 -17.44
N PRO A 537 25.09 -71.60 -18.66
CA PRO A 537 24.90 -72.66 -19.63
C PRO A 537 26.07 -73.66 -19.59
N SER A 538 25.76 -74.95 -19.58
CA SER A 538 26.68 -76.03 -19.95
C SER A 538 26.23 -76.66 -21.27
N PRO A 539 27.12 -76.92 -22.24
CA PRO A 539 26.78 -77.52 -23.53
C PRO A 539 27.00 -79.05 -23.54
N GLY A 540 26.19 -79.80 -24.29
CA GLY A 540 26.43 -81.24 -24.48
C GLY A 540 25.42 -82.00 -25.35
N SER A 541 25.72 -82.02 -26.66
CA SER A 541 25.56 -83.13 -27.62
C SER A 541 24.21 -83.48 -28.28
N PRO A 542 24.23 -84.01 -29.53
CA PRO A 542 23.11 -83.92 -30.49
C PRO A 542 22.58 -85.26 -31.08
N SER A 543 21.54 -85.14 -31.93
CA SER A 543 21.04 -86.05 -33.00
C SER A 543 19.92 -87.06 -32.68
N PRO A 544 19.15 -87.57 -33.68
CA PRO A 544 18.69 -86.95 -34.95
C PRO A 544 17.21 -87.28 -35.33
N GLY A 545 16.62 -86.53 -36.27
CA GLY A 545 15.34 -86.91 -36.90
C GLY A 545 14.81 -85.93 -37.96
N SER A 546 15.11 -86.22 -39.23
CA SER A 546 14.64 -85.56 -40.47
C SER A 546 13.16 -85.95 -40.83
N PRO A 547 12.58 -85.56 -42.00
CA PRO A 547 12.39 -84.23 -42.61
C PRO A 547 10.96 -83.96 -43.22
N SER A 548 10.60 -82.67 -43.42
CA SER A 548 9.85 -82.05 -44.57
C SER A 548 8.41 -82.50 -44.96
N PRO A 549 7.70 -81.84 -45.93
CA PRO A 549 7.46 -80.40 -46.19
C PRO A 549 5.99 -80.05 -46.62
N GLY A 550 5.67 -78.76 -46.81
CA GLY A 550 4.56 -78.29 -47.69
C GLY A 550 4.21 -76.80 -47.46
N THR A 551 4.52 -75.85 -48.36
CA THR A 551 3.73 -75.35 -49.52
C THR A 551 2.29 -74.95 -49.15
N ALA A 552 1.71 -73.77 -49.45
CA ALA A 552 1.92 -72.79 -50.52
C ALA A 552 1.24 -71.42 -50.20
N SER A 553 1.67 -70.37 -50.93
CA SER A 553 1.14 -68.99 -51.04
C SER A 553 -0.24 -68.92 -51.77
N PRO A 554 -0.74 -67.78 -52.34
CA PRO A 554 -0.49 -66.32 -52.17
C PRO A 554 -1.75 -65.37 -52.17
N SER A 555 -1.58 -64.14 -51.64
CA SER A 555 -1.99 -62.77 -52.15
C SER A 555 -3.44 -62.43 -52.62
N PRO A 556 -3.80 -61.16 -53.01
CA PRO A 556 -3.19 -59.81 -52.82
C PRO A 556 -4.18 -58.69 -52.38
N GLY A 557 -3.66 -57.47 -52.10
CA GLY A 557 -4.47 -56.23 -52.10
C GLY A 557 -3.75 -54.97 -51.60
N SER A 558 -3.04 -54.27 -52.50
CA SER A 558 -2.42 -52.93 -52.36
C SER A 558 -3.45 -51.78 -52.46
N PRO A 559 -3.12 -50.45 -52.50
CA PRO A 559 -2.01 -49.64 -51.96
C PRO A 559 -2.46 -48.34 -51.20
N SER A 560 -1.48 -47.59 -50.66
CA SER A 560 -1.47 -46.23 -50.02
C SER A 560 -1.98 -45.06 -50.93
N PRO A 561 -1.98 -43.72 -50.61
CA PRO A 561 -1.20 -42.91 -49.64
C PRO A 561 -1.97 -41.64 -49.06
N PRO A 562 -1.40 -40.42 -48.82
CA PRO A 562 -0.75 -39.94 -47.60
C PRO A 562 -1.31 -38.60 -47.01
N LEU A 563 -0.60 -38.11 -45.96
CA LEU A 563 -0.75 -36.92 -45.11
C LEU A 563 -1.17 -35.57 -45.76
N ALA A 564 -1.86 -34.73 -44.96
CA ALA A 564 -2.08 -33.31 -45.19
C ALA A 564 -1.64 -32.44 -43.97
N PRO A 565 -1.21 -31.16 -44.17
CA PRO A 565 -0.58 -30.32 -43.15
C PRO A 565 -1.47 -29.21 -42.54
N SER A 566 -0.99 -28.63 -41.44
CA SER A 566 -1.55 -27.56 -40.60
C SER A 566 -1.69 -26.18 -41.28
N PRO A 567 -2.58 -25.28 -40.81
CA PRO A 567 -2.62 -23.88 -41.23
C PRO A 567 -2.13 -22.88 -40.17
N SER A 568 -1.42 -21.84 -40.65
CA SER A 568 -1.07 -20.61 -39.93
C SER A 568 -2.20 -19.56 -40.01
N PRO A 569 -2.26 -18.55 -39.12
CA PRO A 569 -3.33 -17.55 -39.09
C PRO A 569 -2.92 -16.19 -39.71
N SER A 570 -3.92 -15.42 -40.17
CA SER A 570 -3.88 -13.95 -40.38
C SER A 570 -5.30 -13.44 -40.71
N PRO A 571 -5.60 -12.13 -40.62
CA PRO A 571 -4.86 -11.02 -40.00
C PRO A 571 -5.54 -10.42 -38.75
#